data_AF-A0A353XVC6-F1
#
_entry.id   AF-A0A353XVC6-F1
#
_cell.length_a   1.000
_cell.length_b   1.000
_cell.length_c   1.000
_cell.angle_alpha   90.00
_cell.angle_beta   90.00
_cell.angle_gamma   90.00
#
_symmetry.space_group_name_H-M   'P 1'
#
loop_
_entity.id
_entity.type
_entity.pdbx_description
1 polymer ?
#
loop_
_entity_poly.entity_id
_entity_poly.type
_entity_poly.pdbx_seq_one_letter_code
_entity_poly.pdbx_strand_id
1 'polypeptide(L)'
;IDANPDIKRNAAINPESGNQPLSSNLTDQLIQKANQKNLATHPTWLRLHYYEPDQKAKAPTSTKQRTYKSKIEKPDFFISEQGKTDPQAELEAFIKATVTQGIDGDDSVACRFPARTYWLKEQLGLEQVQPNCPDFDAWLKNLDPQKLSVVFAEEYPDRPVSAFGHTLMLIDSTASLADPKAIDKAHALNDTVAGNPDDSFIKYAINSAFGGYPNDITIEPYPQKLADYLQNDNRDVWTYGLNLTKAEVQQIMRHVYETKDLELPYYFTMDNCASEILRYIDVVRPNGNLLDEFTLAVVPSDVVRLLQKERLIDQQNYFPSDKTLAQAKLNNSQSTQLPSSSIDANNQLIPTQLTPVDNNPLDAHSLQRMKIGAGAQDD
;
A
#
# COMPACT_ATOMS: atom_id res chain seq x y z
N ILE A 1 29.59 57.34 -49.44
CA ILE A 1 28.77 56.22 -48.93
C ILE A 1 28.24 56.72 -47.58
N ASP A 2 27.31 57.67 -47.64
CA ASP A 2 25.84 57.44 -47.53
C ASP A 2 25.48 56.77 -46.20
N ALA A 3 24.60 57.28 -45.33
CA ALA A 3 23.76 58.47 -45.31
C ALA A 3 23.29 58.71 -43.85
N ASN A 4 23.05 59.98 -43.52
CA ASN A 4 22.18 60.49 -42.43
C ASN A 4 20.69 60.36 -42.91
N PRO A 5 19.58 60.73 -42.19
CA PRO A 5 19.34 61.15 -40.80
C PRO A 5 18.02 60.61 -40.14
N ASP A 6 17.81 61.01 -38.89
CA ASP A 6 16.58 61.32 -38.13
C ASP A 6 15.17 61.13 -38.76
N ILE A 7 14.18 60.69 -37.95
CA ILE A 7 13.10 61.54 -37.41
C ILE A 7 12.08 60.75 -36.53
N LYS A 8 11.80 61.38 -35.38
CA LYS A 8 10.80 61.17 -34.31
C LYS A 8 9.39 60.73 -34.72
N ARG A 9 8.69 60.01 -33.82
CA ARG A 9 7.33 60.35 -33.37
C ARG A 9 6.94 59.71 -32.02
N ASN A 10 6.41 60.55 -31.13
CA ASN A 10 5.81 60.24 -29.84
C ASN A 10 4.50 59.45 -29.97
N ALA A 11 4.24 58.57 -29.00
CA ALA A 11 2.91 58.39 -28.40
C ALA A 11 3.08 57.92 -26.94
N ALA A 12 2.65 58.76 -26.00
CA ALA A 12 2.42 58.39 -24.62
C ALA A 12 1.02 57.77 -24.47
N ILE A 13 0.81 57.08 -23.33
CA ILE A 13 -0.46 56.61 -22.74
C ILE A 13 -0.83 55.15 -23.05
N ASN A 14 -0.43 54.22 -22.18
CA ASN A 14 -1.36 53.61 -21.21
C ASN A 14 -0.60 52.74 -20.18
N PRO A 15 -0.81 52.97 -18.86
CA PRO A 15 -0.49 52.00 -17.83
C PRO A 15 -1.63 50.96 -17.75
N GLU A 16 -1.33 49.77 -17.25
CA GLU A 16 -2.29 48.67 -16.96
C GLU A 16 -2.88 47.92 -18.15
N SER A 17 -2.38 46.70 -18.36
CA SER A 17 -3.25 45.55 -18.63
C SER A 17 -2.68 44.32 -17.91
N GLY A 18 -3.50 43.75 -17.04
CA GLY A 18 -3.10 42.86 -15.96
C GLY A 18 -2.53 41.53 -16.44
N ASN A 19 -1.38 41.17 -15.87
CA ASN A 19 -0.71 39.90 -16.12
C ASN A 19 -1.13 38.84 -15.10
N GLN A 20 -2.45 38.70 -14.85
CA GLN A 20 -3.11 37.53 -14.22
C GLN A 20 -4.59 37.49 -14.59
N PRO A 21 -5.05 36.55 -15.46
CA PRO A 21 -6.39 35.98 -15.28
C PRO A 21 -6.64 34.54 -15.78
N LEU A 22 -5.64 33.80 -16.29
CA LEU A 22 -5.90 32.47 -16.89
C LEU A 22 -5.89 31.31 -15.88
N SER A 23 -4.98 31.31 -14.90
CA SER A 23 -4.86 30.22 -13.92
C SER A 23 -5.88 30.29 -12.78
N SER A 24 -6.25 31.50 -12.31
CA SER A 24 -7.25 31.67 -11.24
C SER A 24 -8.65 31.25 -11.70
N ASN A 25 -9.09 31.74 -12.86
CA ASN A 25 -10.39 31.37 -13.43
C ASN A 25 -10.50 29.86 -13.71
N LEU A 26 -9.43 29.23 -14.21
CA LEU A 26 -9.39 27.78 -14.38
C LEU A 26 -9.49 27.04 -13.03
N THR A 27 -8.75 27.48 -12.02
CA THR A 27 -8.77 26.86 -10.68
C THR A 27 -10.16 26.91 -10.07
N ASP A 28 -10.83 28.07 -10.13
CA ASP A 28 -12.18 28.24 -9.57
C ASP A 28 -13.20 27.34 -10.28
N GLN A 29 -13.11 27.22 -11.62
CA GLN A 29 -13.96 26.31 -12.39
C GLN A 29 -13.75 24.84 -12.00
N LEU A 30 -12.49 24.44 -11.76
CA LEU A 30 -12.14 23.07 -11.35
C LEU A 30 -12.64 22.76 -9.94
N ILE A 31 -12.48 23.69 -9.01
CA ILE A 31 -13.04 23.59 -7.65
C ILE A 31 -14.56 23.47 -7.71
N GLN A 32 -15.23 24.32 -8.50
CA GLN A 32 -16.69 24.24 -8.66
C GLN A 32 -17.12 22.87 -9.21
N LYS A 33 -16.42 22.34 -10.22
CA LYS A 33 -16.67 21.01 -10.80
C LYS A 33 -16.43 19.89 -9.77
N ALA A 34 -15.37 20.01 -8.97
CA ALA A 34 -15.06 19.05 -7.90
C ALA A 34 -16.17 19.02 -6.84
N ASN A 35 -16.70 20.20 -6.47
CA ASN A 35 -17.78 20.36 -5.52
C ASN A 35 -19.10 19.77 -6.05
N GLN A 36 -19.43 20.02 -7.32
CA GLN A 36 -20.59 19.40 -7.98
C GLN A 36 -20.51 17.86 -8.00
N LYS A 37 -19.30 17.32 -8.10
CA LYS A 37 -19.02 15.87 -8.05
C LYS A 37 -18.87 15.33 -6.63
N ASN A 38 -18.95 16.16 -5.59
CA ASN A 38 -18.73 15.81 -4.18
C ASN A 38 -17.39 15.10 -3.92
N LEU A 39 -16.33 15.51 -4.64
CA LEU A 39 -15.04 14.83 -4.61
C LEU A 39 -14.38 14.82 -3.23
N ALA A 40 -14.61 15.83 -2.40
CA ALA A 40 -14.05 15.90 -1.03
C ALA A 40 -14.55 14.78 -0.12
N THR A 41 -15.70 14.20 -0.43
CA THR A 41 -16.27 13.05 0.30
C THR A 41 -16.24 11.76 -0.52
N HIS A 42 -15.59 11.77 -1.68
CA HIS A 42 -15.47 10.58 -2.52
C HIS A 42 -14.61 9.52 -1.81
N PRO A 43 -15.00 8.23 -1.77
CA PRO A 43 -14.26 7.20 -1.03
C PRO A 43 -12.77 7.14 -1.35
N THR A 44 -12.38 7.21 -2.63
CA THR A 44 -10.96 7.23 -3.03
C THR A 44 -10.20 8.44 -2.48
N TRP A 45 -10.78 9.64 -2.48
CA TRP A 45 -10.13 10.83 -1.91
C TRP A 45 -9.90 10.65 -0.42
N LEU A 46 -10.92 10.13 0.27
CA LEU A 46 -10.85 9.86 1.69
C LEU A 46 -9.73 8.85 2.02
N ARG A 47 -9.65 7.77 1.25
CA ARG A 47 -8.65 6.70 1.41
C ARG A 47 -7.23 7.13 1.11
N LEU A 48 -7.01 7.90 0.04
CA LEU A 48 -5.68 8.45 -0.32
C LEU A 48 -5.09 9.35 0.78
N HIS A 49 -5.92 9.83 1.71
CA HIS A 49 -5.50 10.67 2.84
C HIS A 49 -5.71 10.00 4.20
N TYR A 50 -6.09 8.72 4.26
CA TYR A 50 -6.40 8.00 5.50
C TYR A 50 -7.45 8.74 6.36
N TYR A 51 -8.44 9.39 5.73
CA TYR A 51 -9.57 9.99 6.43
C TYR A 51 -10.52 8.92 6.94
N GLU A 52 -10.87 9.00 8.22
CA GLU A 52 -11.91 8.20 8.84
C GLU A 52 -13.05 9.08 9.34
N PRO A 53 -14.29 8.56 9.43
CA PRO A 53 -15.37 9.26 10.11
C PRO A 53 -14.96 9.60 11.55
N ASP A 54 -15.08 10.87 11.94
CA ASP A 54 -14.75 11.28 13.31
C ASP A 54 -15.78 10.68 14.29
N GLN A 55 -15.37 9.61 14.98
CA GLN A 55 -16.24 8.91 15.93
C GLN A 55 -16.57 9.76 17.18
N LYS A 56 -15.82 10.84 17.45
CA LYS A 56 -16.12 11.78 18.54
C LYS A 56 -17.18 12.80 18.15
N ALA A 57 -17.47 12.94 16.85
CA ALA A 57 -18.60 13.73 16.40
C ALA A 57 -19.90 13.01 16.77
N LYS A 58 -20.81 13.72 17.46
CA LYS A 58 -22.15 13.20 17.78
C LYS A 58 -22.80 12.62 16.52
N ALA A 59 -23.47 11.47 16.66
CA ALA A 59 -24.15 10.78 15.55
C ALA A 59 -24.86 11.78 14.62
N PRO A 60 -24.71 11.63 13.29
CA PRO A 60 -25.25 12.59 12.34
C PRO A 60 -26.75 12.74 12.57
N THR A 61 -27.16 13.91 13.05
CA THR A 61 -28.56 14.34 12.96
C THR A 61 -28.87 14.54 11.48
N SER A 62 -30.14 14.52 11.08
CA SER A 62 -30.61 14.69 9.70
C SER A 62 -30.12 15.97 8.98
N THR A 63 -29.36 16.83 9.68
CA THR A 63 -28.84 18.12 9.25
C THR A 63 -27.33 18.29 9.42
N LYS A 64 -26.60 17.34 10.04
CA LYS A 64 -25.14 17.45 10.22
C LYS A 64 -24.40 16.48 9.29
N GLN A 65 -23.58 17.04 8.40
CA GLN A 65 -22.65 16.27 7.59
C GLN A 65 -21.69 15.48 8.49
N ARG A 66 -21.36 14.26 8.05
CA ARG A 66 -20.36 13.41 8.68
C ARG A 66 -19.00 14.13 8.58
N THR A 67 -18.36 14.35 9.72
CA THR A 67 -17.02 14.93 9.79
C THR A 67 -15.97 13.83 9.61
N TYR A 68 -14.84 14.18 9.00
CA TYR A 68 -13.75 13.26 8.75
C TYR A 68 -12.47 13.78 9.38
N LYS A 69 -11.59 12.87 9.79
CA LYS A 69 -10.26 13.20 10.30
C LYS A 69 -9.26 12.19 9.78
N SER A 70 -8.13 12.67 9.28
CA SER A 70 -7.03 11.82 8.85
C SER A 70 -6.28 11.24 10.04
N LYS A 71 -5.88 9.96 9.89
CA LYS A 71 -4.95 9.29 10.81
C LYS A 71 -3.52 9.81 10.69
N ILE A 72 -3.18 10.52 9.61
CA ILE A 72 -1.83 11.05 9.41
C ILE A 72 -1.60 12.26 10.30
N GLU A 73 -0.52 12.22 11.08
CA GLU A 73 -0.13 13.31 11.99
C GLU A 73 0.87 14.30 11.36
N LYS A 74 1.63 13.86 10.34
CA LYS A 74 2.66 14.66 9.67
C LYS A 74 2.05 15.82 8.87
N PRO A 75 2.29 17.10 9.23
CA PRO A 75 1.65 18.25 8.56
C PRO A 75 1.97 18.33 7.07
N ASP A 76 3.20 18.01 6.67
CA ASP A 76 3.65 18.09 5.28
C ASP A 76 2.98 17.05 4.35
N PHE A 77 2.18 16.12 4.88
CA PHE A 77 1.34 15.22 4.09
C PHE A 77 0.11 15.92 3.48
N PHE A 78 -0.27 17.07 4.04
CA PHE A 78 -1.40 17.89 3.59
C PHE A 78 -0.89 19.15 2.90
N ILE A 79 -1.66 19.62 1.91
CA ILE A 79 -1.41 20.89 1.24
C ILE A 79 -2.10 22.05 1.98
N SER A 80 -3.27 21.79 2.55
CA SER A 80 -3.98 22.74 3.41
C SER A 80 -3.55 22.59 4.87
N GLU A 81 -3.39 23.72 5.57
CA GLU A 81 -3.18 23.72 7.02
C GLU A 81 -4.34 23.07 7.79
N GLN A 82 -5.56 23.10 7.23
CA GLN A 82 -6.74 22.45 7.79
C GLN A 82 -6.95 21.03 7.26
N GLY A 83 -6.10 20.57 6.33
CA GLY A 83 -6.33 19.38 5.53
C GLY A 83 -6.67 18.17 6.41
N LYS A 84 -5.87 17.90 7.43
CA LYS A 84 -6.07 16.80 8.39
C LYS A 84 -7.51 16.62 8.91
N THR A 85 -8.30 17.68 9.03
CA THR A 85 -9.68 17.63 9.54
C THR A 85 -10.74 18.14 8.56
N ASP A 86 -10.31 18.60 7.39
CA ASP A 86 -11.20 19.17 6.38
C ASP A 86 -10.80 18.67 4.98
N PRO A 87 -11.39 17.54 4.54
CA PRO A 87 -11.14 17.00 3.21
C PRO A 87 -11.51 17.96 2.07
N GLN A 88 -12.42 18.91 2.31
CA GLN A 88 -12.82 19.91 1.32
C GLN A 88 -11.74 20.97 1.18
N ALA A 89 -11.24 21.52 2.30
CA ALA A 89 -10.13 22.47 2.28
C ALA A 89 -8.86 21.84 1.67
N GLU A 90 -8.59 20.57 1.97
CA GLU A 90 -7.47 19.84 1.35
C GLU A 90 -7.64 19.71 -0.16
N LEU A 91 -8.83 19.34 -0.63
CA LEU A 91 -9.09 19.15 -2.06
C LEU A 91 -8.92 20.46 -2.84
N GLU A 92 -9.46 21.56 -2.33
CA GLU A 92 -9.35 22.87 -2.97
C GLU A 92 -7.90 23.35 -3.03
N ALA A 93 -7.15 23.19 -1.92
CA ALA A 93 -5.74 23.52 -1.88
C ALA A 93 -4.92 22.64 -2.83
N PHE A 94 -5.22 21.34 -2.89
CA PHE A 94 -4.55 20.38 -3.77
C PHE A 94 -4.83 20.67 -5.26
N ILE A 95 -6.07 21.01 -5.64
CA ILE A 95 -6.42 21.43 -7.01
C ILE A 95 -5.61 22.67 -7.38
N LYS A 96 -5.62 23.69 -6.53
CA LYS A 96 -4.89 24.94 -6.76
C LYS A 96 -3.40 24.68 -6.91
N ALA A 97 -2.80 23.90 -6.01
CA ALA A 97 -1.38 23.61 -6.05
C ALA A 97 -1.00 22.81 -7.30
N THR A 98 -1.78 21.79 -7.66
CA THR A 98 -1.56 20.98 -8.88
C THR A 98 -1.58 21.82 -10.16
N VAL A 99 -2.42 22.87 -10.21
CA VAL A 99 -2.51 23.77 -11.38
C VAL A 99 -1.44 24.86 -11.38
N THR A 100 -0.97 25.31 -10.21
CA THR A 100 -0.17 26.55 -10.08
C THR A 100 1.29 26.37 -9.65
N GLN A 101 1.63 25.35 -8.85
CA GLN A 101 2.94 25.23 -8.20
C GLN A 101 4.02 24.54 -9.04
N GLY A 102 3.88 24.58 -10.36
CA GLY A 102 4.87 24.03 -11.27
C GLY A 102 4.65 22.55 -11.50
N ILE A 103 4.68 22.20 -12.77
CA ILE A 103 4.41 20.86 -13.30
C ILE A 103 5.71 20.03 -13.33
N ASP A 104 6.81 20.56 -12.77
CA ASP A 104 8.15 20.00 -12.95
C ASP A 104 8.94 20.01 -11.64
N GLY A 105 9.61 18.88 -11.37
CA GLY A 105 10.50 18.70 -10.23
C GLY A 105 9.86 17.92 -9.07
N ASP A 106 10.69 17.14 -8.38
CA ASP A 106 10.24 16.17 -7.37
C ASP A 106 9.57 16.81 -6.16
N ASP A 107 9.84 18.09 -5.89
CA ASP A 107 9.21 18.88 -4.82
C ASP A 107 7.80 19.39 -5.17
N SER A 108 7.39 19.31 -6.43
CA SER A 108 6.04 19.75 -6.85
C SER A 108 4.97 18.89 -6.17
N VAL A 109 3.80 19.48 -5.92
CA VAL A 109 2.66 18.73 -5.34
C VAL A 109 2.29 17.53 -6.21
N ALA A 110 2.42 17.65 -7.53
CA ALA A 110 2.13 16.56 -8.44
C ALA A 110 3.09 15.37 -8.31
N CYS A 111 4.37 15.62 -8.04
CA CYS A 111 5.40 14.59 -7.90
C CYS A 111 5.51 14.01 -6.50
N ARG A 112 5.21 14.83 -5.48
CA ARG A 112 5.06 14.36 -4.10
C ARG A 112 3.83 13.47 -3.93
N PHE A 113 2.76 13.76 -4.68
CA PHE A 113 1.48 13.06 -4.58
C PHE A 113 0.97 12.49 -5.92
N PRO A 114 1.70 11.55 -6.55
CA PRO A 114 1.37 11.05 -7.87
C PRO A 114 0.03 10.28 -7.92
N ALA A 115 -0.40 9.65 -6.83
CA ALA A 115 -1.66 8.90 -6.78
C ALA A 115 -2.85 9.86 -6.73
N ARG A 116 -2.76 10.90 -5.89
CA ARG A 116 -3.77 11.95 -5.80
C ARG A 116 -3.86 12.74 -7.08
N THR A 117 -2.73 13.07 -7.69
CA THR A 117 -2.70 13.78 -8.97
C THR A 117 -3.28 12.94 -10.09
N TYR A 118 -2.90 11.66 -10.20
CA TYR A 118 -3.50 10.77 -11.19
C TYR A 118 -5.02 10.67 -11.03
N TRP A 119 -5.50 10.43 -9.80
CA TRP A 119 -6.94 10.36 -9.53
C TRP A 119 -7.66 11.67 -9.84
N LEU A 120 -7.09 12.81 -9.45
CA LEU A 120 -7.69 14.13 -9.71
C LEU A 120 -7.80 14.41 -11.22
N LYS A 121 -6.78 14.03 -12.00
CA LYS A 121 -6.79 14.16 -13.46
C LYS A 121 -7.96 13.40 -14.08
N GLU A 122 -8.15 12.14 -13.68
CA GLU A 122 -9.28 11.31 -14.13
C GLU A 122 -10.64 11.93 -13.76
N GLN A 123 -10.76 12.49 -12.55
CA GLN A 123 -12.02 13.07 -12.09
C GLN A 123 -12.36 14.41 -12.76
N LEU A 124 -11.37 15.25 -13.03
CA LEU A 124 -11.59 16.62 -13.50
C LEU A 124 -11.26 16.84 -14.98
N GLY A 125 -10.62 15.88 -15.65
CA GLY A 125 -10.20 15.98 -17.05
C GLY A 125 -9.02 16.93 -17.23
N LEU A 126 -7.98 16.79 -16.40
CA LEU A 126 -6.80 17.66 -16.36
C LEU A 126 -5.65 17.09 -17.21
N GLU A 127 -5.92 16.73 -18.46
CA GLU A 127 -4.94 16.08 -19.33
C GLU A 127 -3.72 16.95 -19.64
N GLN A 128 -3.85 18.27 -19.53
CA GLN A 128 -2.75 19.21 -19.70
C GLN A 128 -1.73 19.19 -18.56
N VAL A 129 -2.10 18.66 -17.39
CA VAL A 129 -1.19 18.52 -16.25
C VAL A 129 -0.35 17.26 -16.49
N GLN A 130 0.85 17.42 -17.01
CA GLN A 130 1.77 16.33 -17.31
C GLN A 130 3.03 16.50 -16.48
N PRO A 131 3.03 16.03 -15.22
CA PRO A 131 4.15 16.27 -14.35
C PRO A 131 5.36 15.44 -14.73
N ASN A 132 6.53 16.06 -14.71
CA ASN A 132 7.80 15.37 -14.84
C ASN A 132 8.37 15.10 -13.43
N CYS A 133 8.35 13.83 -13.02
CA CYS A 133 8.70 13.39 -11.67
C CYS A 133 9.85 12.37 -11.71
N PRO A 134 11.09 12.81 -11.96
CA PRO A 134 12.22 11.90 -12.15
C PRO A 134 12.41 10.87 -11.04
N ASP A 135 12.25 11.25 -9.76
CA ASP A 135 12.44 10.33 -8.64
C ASP A 135 11.35 9.26 -8.60
N PHE A 136 10.08 9.69 -8.75
CA PHE A 136 8.95 8.77 -8.81
C PHE A 136 9.06 7.83 -10.03
N ASP A 137 9.38 8.36 -11.21
CA ASP A 137 9.47 7.59 -12.44
C ASP A 137 10.64 6.59 -12.38
N ALA A 138 11.79 6.99 -11.82
CA ALA A 138 12.92 6.10 -11.60
C ALA A 138 12.59 5.01 -10.57
N TRP A 139 11.93 5.36 -9.46
CA TRP A 139 11.49 4.43 -8.44
C TRP A 139 10.53 3.38 -8.99
N LEU A 140 9.48 3.83 -9.71
CA LEU A 140 8.48 2.95 -10.29
C LEU A 140 9.09 2.03 -11.36
N LYS A 141 10.00 2.57 -12.18
CA LYS A 141 10.73 1.80 -13.20
C LYS A 141 11.66 0.75 -12.59
N ASN A 142 12.29 1.04 -11.46
CA ASN A 142 13.17 0.09 -10.78
C ASN A 142 12.39 -1.11 -10.22
N LEU A 143 11.19 -0.86 -9.69
CA LEU A 143 10.30 -1.92 -9.21
C LEU A 143 9.59 -2.67 -10.35
N ASP A 144 9.30 -1.97 -11.45
CA ASP A 144 8.54 -2.47 -12.62
C ASP A 144 7.26 -3.25 -12.23
N PRO A 145 6.35 -2.69 -11.41
CA PRO A 145 5.27 -3.47 -10.81
C PRO A 145 4.23 -3.90 -11.85
N GLN A 146 4.13 -5.21 -12.09
CA GLN A 146 3.20 -5.81 -13.06
C GLN A 146 2.07 -6.60 -12.41
N LYS A 147 2.32 -7.24 -11.26
CA LYS A 147 1.33 -8.00 -10.49
C LYS A 147 1.58 -7.79 -9.00
N LEU A 148 0.49 -7.78 -8.23
CA LEU A 148 0.54 -7.75 -6.77
C LEU A 148 -0.05 -9.06 -6.24
N SER A 149 0.59 -9.64 -5.23
CA SER A 149 0.10 -10.83 -4.56
C SER A 149 0.13 -10.65 -3.05
N VAL A 150 -0.81 -11.25 -2.33
CA VAL A 150 -0.75 -11.34 -0.86
C VAL A 150 0.12 -12.53 -0.51
N VAL A 151 1.18 -12.30 0.24
CA VAL A 151 2.00 -13.36 0.83
C VAL A 151 1.50 -13.60 2.24
N PHE A 152 1.29 -14.85 2.60
CA PHE A 152 0.89 -15.29 3.93
C PHE A 152 1.92 -16.31 4.43
N ALA A 153 2.61 -15.98 5.51
CA ALA A 153 3.45 -16.93 6.23
C ALA A 153 2.67 -17.53 7.40
N GLU A 154 2.72 -18.85 7.53
CA GLU A 154 1.93 -19.62 8.50
C GLU A 154 2.07 -19.10 9.93
N GLU A 155 0.97 -19.14 10.70
CA GLU A 155 0.88 -18.72 12.10
C GLU A 155 1.63 -19.70 13.02
N TYR A 156 2.24 -19.21 14.11
CA TYR A 156 2.77 -20.07 15.18
C TYR A 156 2.02 -19.77 16.48
N PRO A 157 0.95 -20.54 16.80
CA PRO A 157 0.06 -20.25 17.93
C PRO A 157 0.74 -20.33 19.30
N ASP A 158 1.86 -21.04 19.41
CA ASP A 158 2.68 -21.18 20.61
C ASP A 158 3.46 -19.91 20.99
N ARG A 159 3.45 -18.89 20.12
CA ARG A 159 4.13 -17.61 20.33
C ARG A 159 3.16 -16.44 20.18
N PRO A 160 2.81 -15.71 21.27
CA PRO A 160 1.74 -14.70 21.26
C PRO A 160 1.87 -13.60 20.18
N VAL A 161 3.10 -13.18 19.87
CA VAL A 161 3.38 -12.16 18.83
C VAL A 161 3.32 -12.74 17.41
N SER A 162 3.51 -14.04 17.27
CA SER A 162 3.49 -14.78 15.99
C SER A 162 2.17 -15.53 15.73
N ALA A 163 1.24 -15.48 16.67
CA ALA A 163 -0.03 -16.20 16.64
C ALA A 163 -1.00 -15.64 15.59
N PHE A 164 -0.79 -14.39 15.14
CA PHE A 164 -1.65 -13.75 14.14
C PHE A 164 -1.14 -13.92 12.69
N GLY A 165 0.06 -14.50 12.51
CA GLY A 165 0.68 -14.69 11.20
C GLY A 165 1.28 -13.40 10.65
N HIS A 166 2.02 -13.51 9.55
CA HIS A 166 2.55 -12.34 8.85
C HIS A 166 2.01 -12.31 7.44
N THR A 167 1.60 -11.12 7.01
CA THR A 167 1.29 -10.88 5.61
C THR A 167 2.05 -9.69 5.08
N LEU A 168 2.42 -9.78 3.82
CA LEU A 168 3.06 -8.71 3.07
C LEU A 168 2.55 -8.76 1.64
N MET A 169 2.84 -7.71 0.87
CA MET A 169 2.50 -7.68 -0.55
C MET A 169 3.74 -8.00 -1.39
N LEU A 170 3.63 -9.01 -2.24
CA LEU A 170 4.63 -9.32 -3.26
C LEU A 170 4.37 -8.44 -4.49
N ILE A 171 5.41 -7.72 -4.91
CA ILE A 171 5.46 -6.92 -6.11
C ILE A 171 6.26 -7.70 -7.15
N ASP A 172 5.55 -8.25 -8.13
CA ASP A 172 6.15 -8.96 -9.25
C ASP A 172 6.46 -8.02 -10.41
N SER A 173 7.65 -8.17 -10.99
CA SER A 173 8.10 -7.42 -12.16
C SER A 173 7.87 -8.16 -13.47
N THR A 174 8.08 -7.50 -14.61
CA THR A 174 8.04 -8.16 -15.92
C THR A 174 9.01 -9.35 -15.97
N ALA A 175 10.18 -9.19 -15.35
CA ALA A 175 11.20 -10.24 -15.30
C ALA A 175 10.78 -11.41 -14.39
N SER A 176 10.31 -11.14 -13.16
CA SER A 176 9.94 -12.21 -12.22
C SER A 176 8.75 -13.04 -12.70
N LEU A 177 7.80 -12.42 -13.43
CA LEU A 177 6.68 -13.12 -14.04
C LEU A 177 7.07 -13.98 -15.25
N ALA A 178 8.13 -13.60 -15.97
CA ALA A 178 8.56 -14.30 -17.19
C ALA A 178 9.37 -15.56 -16.88
N ASP A 179 10.16 -15.55 -15.81
CA ASP A 179 11.01 -16.68 -15.39
C ASP A 179 11.05 -16.78 -13.86
N PRO A 180 10.65 -17.92 -13.25
CA PRO A 180 10.79 -18.15 -11.81
C PRO A 180 12.22 -17.97 -11.28
N LYS A 181 13.25 -18.09 -12.13
CA LYS A 181 14.66 -17.83 -11.78
C LYS A 181 15.00 -16.34 -11.69
N ALA A 182 14.09 -15.46 -12.08
CA ALA A 182 14.21 -14.01 -11.94
C ALA A 182 13.44 -13.49 -10.72
N ILE A 183 13.19 -14.34 -9.71
CA ILE A 183 12.55 -13.95 -8.45
C ILE A 183 13.32 -12.85 -7.71
N ASP A 184 14.62 -12.69 -7.97
CA ASP A 184 15.44 -11.57 -7.49
C ASP A 184 15.02 -10.20 -8.04
N LYS A 185 14.13 -10.18 -9.03
CA LYS A 185 13.48 -8.97 -9.56
C LYS A 185 12.10 -8.71 -8.95
N ALA A 186 11.68 -9.52 -7.99
CA ALA A 186 10.46 -9.28 -7.22
C ALA A 186 10.80 -8.64 -5.85
N HIS A 187 9.87 -7.86 -5.33
CA HIS A 187 10.05 -7.12 -4.08
C HIS A 187 8.92 -7.43 -3.08
N ALA A 188 9.25 -7.43 -1.80
CA ALA A 188 8.29 -7.49 -0.70
C ALA A 188 8.00 -6.07 -0.21
N LEU A 189 6.75 -5.64 -0.30
CA LEU A 189 6.23 -4.48 0.42
C LEU A 189 5.68 -4.97 1.76
N ASN A 190 6.35 -4.59 2.83
CA ASN A 190 6.07 -5.04 4.18
C ASN A 190 5.70 -3.86 5.07
N ASP A 191 4.72 -4.06 5.95
CA ASP A 191 4.30 -3.09 6.96
C ASP A 191 4.52 -3.72 8.34
N THR A 192 5.60 -3.30 9.00
CA THR A 192 6.08 -3.92 10.25
C THR A 192 6.13 -2.90 11.38
N VAL A 193 6.40 -3.37 12.59
CA VAL A 193 6.57 -2.48 13.75
C VAL A 193 7.99 -1.95 13.80
N ALA A 194 8.14 -0.61 13.86
CA ALA A 194 9.40 0.08 14.11
C ALA A 194 9.74 0.08 15.62
N GLY A 195 9.89 -1.10 16.21
CA GLY A 195 10.07 -1.23 17.66
C GLY A 195 11.50 -0.94 18.13
N ASN A 196 11.65 -0.61 19.41
CA ASN A 196 12.97 -0.37 20.01
C ASN A 196 13.72 -1.71 20.20
N PRO A 197 14.92 -1.89 19.62
CA PRO A 197 15.69 -3.13 19.77
C PRO A 197 16.18 -3.39 21.21
N ASP A 198 16.24 -2.36 22.05
CA ASP A 198 16.66 -2.49 23.46
C ASP A 198 15.51 -2.93 24.39
N ASP A 199 14.28 -2.99 23.89
CA ASP A 199 13.13 -3.41 24.69
C ASP A 199 13.13 -4.93 24.94
N SER A 200 12.84 -5.33 26.18
CA SER A 200 12.55 -6.74 26.47
C SER A 200 11.40 -7.24 25.59
N PHE A 201 11.42 -8.50 25.19
CA PHE A 201 10.38 -9.11 24.34
C PHE A 201 8.94 -8.84 24.84
N ILE A 202 8.70 -8.89 26.16
CA ILE A 202 7.38 -8.63 26.75
C ILE A 202 6.96 -7.17 26.53
N LYS A 203 7.87 -6.22 26.78
CA LYS A 203 7.61 -4.79 26.58
C LYS A 203 7.39 -4.48 25.09
N TYR A 204 8.21 -5.06 24.22
CA TYR A 204 8.03 -4.98 22.77
C TYR A 204 6.63 -5.48 22.36
N ALA A 205 6.26 -6.69 22.78
CA ALA A 205 4.97 -7.31 22.46
C ALA A 205 3.77 -6.46 22.94
N ILE A 206 3.82 -5.96 24.18
CA ILE A 206 2.75 -5.12 24.74
C ILE A 206 2.66 -3.79 23.96
N ASN A 207 3.78 -3.11 23.73
CA ASN A 207 3.78 -1.84 23.01
C ASN A 207 3.25 -2.02 21.58
N SER A 208 3.70 -3.06 20.86
CA SER A 208 3.20 -3.38 19.52
C SER A 208 1.72 -3.75 19.50
N ALA A 209 1.20 -4.38 20.57
CA ALA A 209 -0.23 -4.72 20.67
C ALA A 209 -1.13 -3.51 20.87
N PHE A 210 -0.62 -2.46 21.53
CA PHE A 210 -1.42 -1.32 21.99
C PHE A 210 -1.02 0.01 21.33
N GLY A 211 -0.34 0.00 20.18
CA GLY A 211 -0.02 1.23 19.44
C GLY A 211 1.12 2.06 20.03
N GLY A 212 1.98 1.43 20.83
CA GLY A 212 3.15 2.05 21.45
C GLY A 212 4.33 2.27 20.49
N TYR A 213 4.22 1.80 19.24
CA TYR A 213 5.23 1.96 18.20
C TYR A 213 4.61 2.45 16.89
N PRO A 214 5.34 3.27 16.11
CA PRO A 214 4.98 3.51 14.73
C PRO A 214 5.23 2.25 13.89
N ASN A 215 4.58 2.21 12.74
CA ASN A 215 4.89 1.26 11.71
C ASN A 215 6.15 1.66 10.93
N ASP A 216 6.64 0.72 10.14
CA ASP A 216 7.72 0.90 9.17
C ASP A 216 7.30 0.19 7.88
N ILE A 217 7.20 0.94 6.80
CA ILE A 217 6.87 0.42 5.48
C ILE A 217 8.17 0.20 4.72
N THR A 218 8.54 -1.06 4.53
CA THR A 218 9.78 -1.44 3.83
C THR A 218 9.49 -2.06 2.47
N ILE A 219 10.37 -1.77 1.50
CA ILE A 219 10.38 -2.42 0.20
C ILE A 219 11.74 -3.10 0.03
N GLU A 220 11.73 -4.42 0.12
CA GLU A 220 12.94 -5.24 0.18
C GLU A 220 12.93 -6.30 -0.92
N PRO A 221 14.10 -6.85 -1.31
CA PRO A 221 14.12 -7.97 -2.25
C PRO A 221 13.35 -9.18 -1.69
N TYR A 222 12.39 -9.69 -2.46
CA TYR A 222 11.50 -10.77 -1.99
C TYR A 222 12.22 -12.10 -1.67
N PRO A 223 13.22 -12.57 -2.44
CA PRO A 223 13.82 -13.88 -2.19
C PRO A 223 14.44 -14.03 -0.81
N GLN A 224 15.05 -12.96 -0.29
CA GLN A 224 15.63 -12.91 1.06
C GLN A 224 14.52 -13.09 2.10
N LYS A 225 13.42 -12.34 1.94
CA LYS A 225 12.27 -12.43 2.85
C LYS A 225 11.62 -13.82 2.82
N LEU A 226 11.56 -14.44 1.64
CA LEU A 226 11.07 -15.79 1.48
C LEU A 226 12.01 -16.82 2.15
N ALA A 227 13.34 -16.67 1.98
CA ALA A 227 14.32 -17.51 2.67
C ALA A 227 14.19 -17.43 4.19
N ASP A 228 14.03 -16.21 4.73
CA ASP A 228 13.81 -16.00 6.16
C ASP A 228 12.59 -16.78 6.66
N TYR A 229 11.46 -16.71 5.95
CA TYR A 229 10.28 -17.47 6.34
C TYR A 229 10.50 -18.99 6.26
N LEU A 230 11.05 -19.48 5.16
CA LEU A 230 11.14 -20.93 4.90
C LEU A 230 12.23 -21.63 5.73
N GLN A 231 13.38 -20.99 5.91
CA GLN A 231 14.60 -21.60 6.47
C GLN A 231 14.81 -21.19 7.92
N ASN A 232 14.65 -19.90 8.25
CA ASN A 232 14.93 -19.39 9.59
C ASN A 232 13.71 -19.56 10.51
N ASP A 233 12.56 -19.06 10.06
CA ASP A 233 11.31 -19.13 10.82
C ASP A 233 10.63 -20.49 10.71
N ASN A 234 11.02 -21.31 9.72
CA ASN A 234 10.39 -22.60 9.42
C ASN A 234 8.88 -22.49 9.19
N ARG A 235 8.42 -21.43 8.53
CA ARG A 235 7.00 -21.21 8.19
C ARG A 235 6.76 -21.58 6.74
N ASP A 236 5.69 -22.32 6.51
CA ASP A 236 5.18 -22.47 5.16
C ASP A 236 4.65 -21.13 4.66
N VAL A 237 4.78 -20.90 3.35
CA VAL A 237 4.37 -19.65 2.71
C VAL A 237 3.37 -19.93 1.61
N TRP A 238 2.28 -19.16 1.62
CA TRP A 238 1.30 -19.09 0.55
C TRP A 238 1.38 -17.75 -0.15
N THR A 239 1.24 -17.73 -1.47
CA THR A 239 1.07 -16.50 -2.25
C THR A 239 -0.25 -16.53 -3.00
N TYR A 240 -1.01 -15.45 -2.90
CA TYR A 240 -2.33 -15.28 -3.51
C TYR A 240 -2.28 -14.13 -4.50
N GLY A 241 -2.26 -14.45 -5.79
CA GLY A 241 -2.25 -13.47 -6.87
C GLY A 241 -3.53 -12.64 -6.86
N LEU A 242 -3.40 -11.32 -6.80
CA LEU A 242 -4.56 -10.43 -6.82
C LEU A 242 -5.06 -10.22 -8.25
N ASN A 243 -6.38 -10.33 -8.43
CA ASN A 243 -7.08 -10.04 -9.68
C ASN A 243 -7.22 -8.52 -9.88
N LEU A 244 -6.09 -7.88 -10.15
CA LEU A 244 -5.97 -6.44 -10.42
C LEU A 244 -5.52 -6.21 -11.86
N THR A 245 -6.05 -5.18 -12.49
CA THR A 245 -5.56 -4.72 -13.79
C THR A 245 -4.24 -3.99 -13.62
N LYS A 246 -3.47 -3.85 -14.71
CA LYS A 246 -2.22 -3.07 -14.69
C LYS A 246 -2.43 -1.64 -14.20
N ALA A 247 -3.49 -0.96 -14.62
CA ALA A 247 -3.78 0.40 -14.17
C ALA A 247 -3.99 0.49 -12.65
N GLU A 248 -4.62 -0.52 -12.06
CA GLU A 248 -4.88 -0.58 -10.62
C GLU A 248 -3.61 -0.88 -9.82
N VAL A 249 -2.78 -1.81 -10.30
CA VAL A 249 -1.44 -2.04 -9.74
C VAL A 249 -0.64 -0.74 -9.75
N GLN A 250 -0.61 -0.03 -10.87
CA GLN A 250 0.11 1.24 -10.99
C GLN A 250 -0.44 2.31 -10.04
N GLN A 251 -1.77 2.40 -9.87
CA GLN A 251 -2.37 3.36 -8.95
C GLN A 251 -2.10 3.02 -7.47
N ILE A 252 -2.09 1.74 -7.11
CA ILE A 252 -1.65 1.30 -5.78
C ILE A 252 -0.19 1.72 -5.56
N MET A 253 0.69 1.45 -6.52
CA MET A 253 2.11 1.77 -6.37
C MET A 253 2.39 3.27 -6.33
N ARG A 254 1.60 4.10 -7.03
CA ARG A 254 1.61 5.55 -6.82
C ARG A 254 1.28 5.90 -5.37
N HIS A 255 0.28 5.25 -4.78
CA HIS A 255 -0.12 5.54 -3.40
C HIS A 255 0.94 5.06 -2.39
N VAL A 256 1.54 3.89 -2.62
CA VAL A 256 2.69 3.42 -1.83
C VAL A 256 3.82 4.45 -1.84
N TYR A 257 4.12 5.07 -2.98
CA TYR A 257 5.12 6.13 -3.05
C TYR A 257 4.77 7.34 -2.16
N GLU A 258 3.49 7.71 -2.07
CA GLU A 258 3.03 8.82 -1.21
C GLU A 258 3.13 8.52 0.29
N THR A 259 3.10 7.23 0.67
CA THR A 259 2.89 6.80 2.05
C THR A 259 4.08 6.06 2.67
N LYS A 260 5.03 5.58 1.86
CA LYS A 260 6.18 4.79 2.30
C LYS A 260 7.04 5.45 3.41
N ASP A 261 7.06 6.78 3.49
CA ASP A 261 7.86 7.52 4.50
C ASP A 261 6.98 8.10 5.64
N LEU A 262 5.75 7.61 5.78
CA LEU A 262 4.86 7.97 6.89
C LEU A 262 5.07 7.04 8.08
N GLU A 263 4.96 7.62 9.27
CA GLU A 263 4.87 6.88 10.52
C GLU A 263 3.40 6.82 10.95
N LEU A 264 2.78 5.67 10.77
CA LEU A 264 1.42 5.35 11.22
C LEU A 264 1.48 4.62 12.56
N PRO A 265 0.53 4.84 13.48
CA PRO A 265 0.40 3.99 14.66
C PRO A 265 0.15 2.53 14.25
N TYR A 266 0.93 1.58 14.79
CA TYR A 266 0.73 0.15 14.52
C TYR A 266 0.01 -0.54 15.68
N TYR A 267 -1.16 -1.11 15.40
CA TYR A 267 -1.96 -1.88 16.35
C TYR A 267 -2.15 -3.30 15.82
N PHE A 268 -1.69 -4.32 16.55
CA PHE A 268 -1.86 -5.73 16.14
C PHE A 268 -3.30 -6.12 15.81
N THR A 269 -4.29 -5.43 16.37
CA THR A 269 -5.71 -5.69 16.10
C THR A 269 -6.18 -5.06 14.79
N MET A 270 -6.19 -3.74 14.66
CA MET A 270 -6.94 -3.04 13.60
C MET A 270 -6.08 -2.26 12.60
N ASP A 271 -4.84 -1.93 12.95
CA ASP A 271 -3.92 -1.14 12.12
C ASP A 271 -2.59 -1.88 12.01
N ASN A 272 -2.60 -2.94 11.21
CA ASN A 272 -1.47 -3.84 11.00
C ASN A 272 -1.23 -4.10 9.50
N CYS A 273 -0.24 -4.94 9.21
CA CYS A 273 0.13 -5.35 7.85
C CYS A 273 -1.06 -5.80 6.98
N ALA A 274 -2.01 -6.54 7.55
CA ALA A 274 -3.16 -7.04 6.82
C ALA A 274 -4.18 -5.94 6.51
N SER A 275 -4.38 -5.00 7.45
CA SER A 275 -5.22 -3.82 7.24
C SER A 275 -4.65 -2.90 6.15
N GLU A 276 -3.33 -2.76 6.07
CA GLU A 276 -2.68 -1.89 5.10
C GLU A 276 -2.82 -2.43 3.66
N ILE A 277 -2.70 -3.75 3.49
CA ILE A 277 -3.02 -4.42 2.21
C ILE A 277 -4.46 -4.10 1.76
N LEU A 278 -5.43 -4.18 2.68
CA LEU A 278 -6.81 -3.86 2.35
C LEU A 278 -6.98 -2.39 1.97
N ARG A 279 -6.31 -1.46 2.66
CA ARG A 279 -6.33 -0.03 2.31
C ARG A 279 -5.84 0.21 0.90
N TYR A 280 -4.72 -0.41 0.50
CA TYR A 280 -4.21 -0.30 -0.87
C TYR A 280 -5.24 -0.79 -1.90
N ILE A 281 -5.85 -1.95 -1.68
CA ILE A 281 -6.86 -2.48 -2.59
C ILE A 281 -8.10 -1.57 -2.63
N ASP A 282 -8.54 -1.05 -1.48
CA ASP A 282 -9.69 -0.16 -1.37
C ASP A 282 -9.49 1.19 -2.09
N VAL A 283 -8.25 1.66 -2.30
CA VAL A 283 -7.99 2.87 -3.14
C VAL A 283 -8.51 2.67 -4.56
N VAL A 284 -8.32 1.47 -5.14
CA VAL A 284 -8.69 1.12 -6.51
C VAL A 284 -10.01 0.34 -6.61
N ARG A 285 -10.60 0.00 -5.46
CA ARG A 285 -11.93 -0.61 -5.30
C ARG A 285 -12.80 0.26 -4.40
N PRO A 286 -13.16 1.50 -4.81
CA PRO A 286 -13.90 2.44 -3.97
C PRO A 286 -15.21 1.90 -3.38
N ASN A 287 -15.85 0.95 -4.08
CA ASN A 287 -17.11 0.33 -3.66
C ASN A 287 -16.94 -0.95 -2.83
N GLY A 288 -15.71 -1.47 -2.67
CA GLY A 288 -15.42 -2.71 -1.97
C GLY A 288 -15.60 -2.58 -0.46
N ASN A 289 -15.05 -1.51 0.13
CA ASN A 289 -15.08 -1.27 1.58
C ASN A 289 -14.52 -2.47 2.36
N LEU A 290 -13.44 -3.07 1.85
CA LEU A 290 -12.92 -4.34 2.36
C LEU A 290 -12.49 -4.23 3.81
N LEU A 291 -11.87 -3.11 4.19
CA LEU A 291 -11.45 -2.90 5.57
C LEU A 291 -12.64 -2.78 6.54
N ASP A 292 -13.79 -2.27 6.07
CA ASP A 292 -14.98 -2.04 6.90
C ASP A 292 -15.67 -3.36 7.33
N GLU A 293 -15.35 -4.49 6.69
CA GLU A 293 -15.83 -5.82 7.09
C GLU A 293 -15.22 -6.28 8.43
N PHE A 294 -14.16 -5.63 8.90
CA PHE A 294 -13.48 -5.94 10.15
C PHE A 294 -13.79 -4.90 11.21
N THR A 295 -14.30 -5.34 12.37
CA THR A 295 -14.71 -4.43 13.48
C THR A 295 -13.96 -4.68 14.78
N LEU A 296 -13.34 -5.84 14.94
CA LEU A 296 -12.66 -6.25 16.17
C LEU A 296 -11.16 -6.45 15.97
N ALA A 297 -10.78 -7.14 14.88
CA ALA A 297 -9.41 -7.35 14.47
C ALA A 297 -9.37 -7.65 12.97
N VAL A 298 -8.28 -7.25 12.32
CA VAL A 298 -7.93 -7.58 10.94
C VAL A 298 -6.88 -8.69 10.99
N VAL A 299 -7.34 -9.94 10.91
CA VAL A 299 -6.48 -11.12 10.96
C VAL A 299 -6.02 -11.48 9.54
N PRO A 300 -4.72 -11.65 9.26
CA PRO A 300 -4.19 -11.95 7.93
C PRO A 300 -4.91 -13.08 7.19
N SER A 301 -5.19 -14.17 7.88
CA SER A 301 -5.85 -15.33 7.27
C SER A 301 -7.34 -15.07 6.95
N ASP A 302 -8.01 -14.21 7.70
CA ASP A 302 -9.38 -13.77 7.38
C ASP A 302 -9.40 -12.76 6.22
N VAL A 303 -8.35 -11.94 6.08
CA VAL A 303 -8.14 -11.09 4.89
C VAL A 303 -8.04 -11.95 3.63
N VAL A 304 -7.26 -13.02 3.64
CA VAL A 304 -7.16 -13.95 2.50
C VAL A 304 -8.53 -14.54 2.14
N ARG A 305 -9.33 -14.96 3.14
CA ARG A 305 -10.70 -15.45 2.91
C ARG A 305 -11.63 -14.39 2.33
N LEU A 306 -11.56 -13.14 2.83
CA LEU A 306 -12.35 -12.04 2.30
C LEU A 306 -12.00 -11.78 0.83
N LEU A 307 -10.71 -11.73 0.49
CA LEU A 307 -10.27 -11.52 -0.88
C LEU A 307 -10.76 -12.64 -1.82
N GLN A 308 -10.78 -13.89 -1.36
CA GLN A 308 -11.38 -15.00 -2.12
C GLN A 308 -12.89 -14.84 -2.31
N LYS A 309 -13.62 -14.47 -1.24
CA LYS A 309 -15.08 -14.22 -1.26
C LYS A 309 -15.43 -13.13 -2.26
N GLU A 310 -14.65 -12.05 -2.29
CA GLU A 310 -14.83 -10.90 -3.20
C GLU A 310 -14.23 -11.15 -4.60
N ARG A 311 -13.75 -12.37 -4.89
CA ARG A 311 -13.18 -12.78 -6.19
C ARG A 311 -11.97 -11.94 -6.62
N LEU A 312 -11.19 -11.51 -5.64
CA LEU A 312 -9.97 -10.74 -5.82
C LEU A 312 -8.71 -11.62 -5.86
N ILE A 313 -8.84 -12.94 -5.79
CA ILE A 313 -7.73 -13.90 -5.92
C ILE A 313 -7.89 -14.69 -7.22
N ASP A 314 -6.82 -14.77 -8.03
CA ASP A 314 -6.80 -15.51 -9.31
C ASP A 314 -5.77 -16.65 -9.38
N GLN A 315 -4.80 -16.66 -8.48
CA GLN A 315 -3.71 -17.62 -8.47
C GLN A 315 -3.30 -17.93 -7.03
N GLN A 316 -2.83 -19.16 -6.79
CA GLN A 316 -2.31 -19.60 -5.50
C GLN A 316 -1.00 -20.35 -5.73
N ASN A 317 0.03 -20.05 -4.94
CA ASN A 317 1.25 -20.85 -4.89
C ASN A 317 1.59 -21.17 -3.44
N TYR A 318 2.26 -22.29 -3.24
CA TYR A 318 2.64 -22.80 -1.93
C TYR A 318 4.13 -23.15 -1.92
N PHE A 319 4.81 -22.74 -0.87
CA PHE A 319 6.22 -22.97 -0.62
C PHE A 319 6.36 -23.62 0.76
N PRO A 320 6.66 -24.92 0.83
CA PRO A 320 6.88 -25.60 2.11
C PRO A 320 8.18 -25.14 2.75
N SER A 321 8.17 -24.95 4.06
CA SER A 321 9.36 -24.71 4.87
C SER A 321 10.30 -25.92 4.88
N ASP A 322 11.55 -25.67 5.29
CA ASP A 322 12.55 -26.74 5.46
C ASP A 322 12.05 -27.79 6.46
N LYS A 323 11.39 -27.36 7.54
CA LYS A 323 10.74 -28.25 8.52
C LYS A 323 9.64 -29.11 7.90
N THR A 324 8.76 -28.53 7.09
CA THR A 324 7.69 -29.27 6.40
C THR A 324 8.26 -30.29 5.43
N LEU A 325 9.28 -29.92 4.66
CA LEU A 325 9.98 -30.85 3.76
C LEU A 325 10.67 -32.00 4.51
N ALA A 326 11.32 -31.70 5.64
CA ALA A 326 11.93 -32.70 6.50
C ALA A 326 10.87 -33.68 7.07
N GLN A 327 9.77 -33.16 7.58
CA GLN A 327 8.67 -33.98 8.09
C GLN A 327 8.04 -34.85 7.00
N ALA A 328 7.86 -34.31 5.78
CA ALA A 328 7.34 -35.06 4.66
C ALA A 328 8.24 -36.26 4.28
N LYS A 329 9.57 -36.08 4.31
CA LYS A 329 10.54 -37.18 4.09
C LYS A 329 10.48 -38.26 5.16
N LEU A 330 10.23 -37.88 6.43
CA LEU A 330 10.05 -38.83 7.52
C LEU A 330 8.75 -39.62 7.38
N ASN A 331 7.67 -38.95 7.00
CA ASN A 331 6.34 -39.56 6.87
C ASN A 331 6.22 -40.50 5.66
N ASN A 332 7.01 -40.27 4.61
CA ASN A 332 7.00 -41.10 3.41
C ASN A 332 8.43 -41.41 2.93
N SER A 333 8.86 -42.65 3.15
CA SER A 333 10.19 -43.13 2.72
C SER A 333 10.38 -43.19 1.21
N GLN A 334 9.31 -43.01 0.40
CA GLN A 334 9.40 -42.84 -1.05
C GLN A 334 9.61 -41.36 -1.47
N SER A 335 9.48 -40.40 -0.54
CA SER A 335 9.69 -38.97 -0.78
C SER A 335 11.16 -38.54 -0.68
N THR A 336 12.12 -39.46 -0.83
CA THR A 336 13.56 -39.18 -0.79
C THR A 336 14.04 -38.21 -1.87
N GLN A 337 13.23 -37.97 -2.90
CA GLN A 337 13.52 -37.00 -3.97
C GLN A 337 13.14 -35.56 -3.63
N LEU A 338 12.45 -35.30 -2.51
CA LEU A 338 12.15 -33.93 -2.09
C LEU A 338 13.46 -33.16 -1.80
N PRO A 339 13.59 -31.90 -2.25
CA PRO A 339 14.74 -31.08 -1.91
C PRO A 339 14.77 -30.80 -0.40
N SER A 340 15.90 -30.32 0.12
CA SER A 340 16.01 -29.90 1.53
C SER A 340 15.31 -28.57 1.82
N SER A 341 15.13 -27.74 0.79
CA SER A 341 14.49 -26.43 0.89
C SER A 341 13.73 -26.11 -0.40
N SER A 342 12.78 -25.18 -0.30
CA SER A 342 12.09 -24.59 -1.46
C SER A 342 12.87 -23.42 -2.08
N ILE A 343 14.01 -23.04 -1.47
CA ILE A 343 14.88 -21.98 -1.96
C ILE A 343 16.36 -22.36 -1.74
N ASP A 344 17.24 -22.07 -2.71
CA ASP A 344 18.66 -22.42 -2.65
C ASP A 344 19.51 -21.35 -1.94
N ALA A 345 20.82 -21.61 -1.79
CA ALA A 345 21.76 -20.69 -1.14
C ALA A 345 21.98 -19.35 -1.89
N ASN A 346 21.53 -19.25 -3.15
CA ASN A 346 21.54 -18.02 -3.95
C ASN A 346 20.14 -17.36 -3.98
N ASN A 347 19.24 -17.79 -3.09
CA ASN A 347 17.85 -17.38 -3.00
C ASN A 347 17.04 -17.65 -4.29
N GLN A 348 17.33 -18.75 -4.99
CA GLN A 348 16.57 -19.17 -6.17
C GLN A 348 15.53 -20.22 -5.79
N LEU A 349 14.33 -20.13 -6.38
CA LEU A 349 13.27 -21.10 -6.12
C LEU A 349 13.69 -22.50 -6.58
N ILE A 350 13.47 -23.48 -5.69
CA ILE A 350 13.57 -24.90 -6.00
C ILE A 350 12.14 -25.44 -6.10
N PRO A 351 11.73 -26.00 -7.24
CA PRO A 351 10.40 -26.60 -7.37
C PRO A 351 10.18 -27.71 -6.35
N THR A 352 9.11 -27.58 -5.56
CA THR A 352 8.64 -28.61 -4.63
C THR A 352 7.27 -29.09 -5.06
N GLN A 353 7.10 -30.42 -5.19
CA GLN A 353 5.77 -31.01 -5.39
C GLN A 353 5.30 -31.60 -4.06
N LEU A 354 4.84 -30.73 -3.16
CA LEU A 354 4.19 -31.12 -1.92
C LEU A 354 2.82 -30.43 -1.85
N THR A 355 1.77 -31.22 -1.67
CA THR A 355 0.44 -30.69 -1.38
C THR A 355 0.28 -30.56 0.13
N PRO A 356 -0.01 -29.35 0.65
CA PRO A 356 -0.22 -29.14 2.07
C PRO A 356 -1.52 -29.82 2.51
N VAL A 357 -1.54 -30.32 3.75
CA VAL A 357 -2.68 -31.11 4.24
C VAL A 357 -3.76 -30.22 4.87
N ASP A 358 -3.41 -29.07 5.48
CA ASP A 358 -4.40 -28.27 6.23
C ASP A 358 -4.00 -26.84 6.65
N ASN A 359 -2.96 -26.24 6.04
CA ASN A 359 -2.48 -24.91 6.45
C ASN A 359 -2.76 -23.80 5.44
N ASN A 360 -3.62 -24.05 4.44
CA ASN A 360 -4.11 -23.00 3.54
C ASN A 360 -5.15 -22.13 4.27
N PRO A 361 -4.95 -20.82 4.47
CA PRO A 361 -5.98 -19.91 4.96
C PRO A 361 -7.37 -20.07 4.34
N LEU A 362 -7.46 -20.44 3.06
CA LEU A 362 -8.74 -20.59 2.38
C LEU A 362 -9.54 -21.81 2.83
N ASP A 363 -8.86 -22.89 3.20
CA ASP A 363 -9.47 -24.19 3.44
C ASP A 363 -9.38 -24.65 4.91
N ALA A 364 -8.46 -24.07 5.69
CA ALA A 364 -8.25 -24.42 7.09
C ALA A 364 -9.48 -24.14 7.95
N HIS A 365 -9.92 -25.13 8.73
CA HIS A 365 -11.09 -25.02 9.59
C HIS A 365 -10.80 -24.10 10.79
N SER A 366 -11.78 -23.26 11.18
CA SER A 366 -11.63 -22.29 12.28
C SER A 366 -11.18 -22.93 13.61
N LEU A 367 -11.69 -24.13 13.92
CA LEU A 367 -11.32 -24.93 15.11
C LEU A 367 -9.90 -25.54 15.07
N GLN A 368 -9.28 -25.73 13.90
CA GLN A 368 -7.91 -26.26 13.82
C GLN A 368 -6.87 -25.21 14.22
N ARG A 369 -7.18 -23.92 14.08
CA ARG A 369 -6.30 -22.82 14.49
C ARG A 369 -6.33 -22.52 15.98
N MET A 370 -7.38 -22.94 16.69
CA MET A 370 -7.43 -22.90 18.16
C MET A 370 -6.83 -24.13 18.83
N LYS A 371 -6.42 -25.16 18.07
CA LYS A 371 -5.63 -26.24 18.64
C LYS A 371 -4.22 -25.70 18.86
N ILE A 372 -3.96 -25.30 20.11
CA ILE A 372 -2.62 -25.40 20.69
C ILE A 372 -2.23 -26.87 20.52
N GLY A 373 -1.50 -27.17 19.46
CA GLY A 373 -0.92 -28.48 19.25
C GLY A 373 0.10 -28.68 20.35
N ALA A 374 -0.29 -29.35 21.43
CA ALA A 374 0.65 -30.06 22.28
C ALA A 374 1.20 -31.25 21.47
N GLY A 375 1.97 -30.96 20.43
CA GLY A 375 2.88 -31.90 19.83
C GLY A 375 4.14 -31.86 20.68
N ALA A 376 4.49 -32.97 21.31
CA ALA A 376 5.79 -33.11 21.93
C ALA A 376 6.86 -32.79 20.87
N GLN A 377 7.68 -31.78 21.15
CA GLN A 377 9.05 -31.80 20.64
C GLN A 377 9.71 -32.97 21.36
N ASP A 378 9.91 -34.08 20.64
CA ASP A 378 10.88 -35.06 21.11
C ASP A 378 12.28 -34.45 20.91
N ASP A 379 13.03 -34.41 22.02
CA ASP A 379 14.40 -33.87 22.16
C ASP A 379 15.44 -34.48 21.20
#